data_AF-A0A0X3T8J7-F1
#
_entry.id   AF-A0A0X3T8J7-F1
#
_cell.length_a   1.000
_cell.length_b   1.000
_cell.length_c   1.000
_cell.angle_alpha   90.00
_cell.angle_beta   90.00
_cell.angle_gamma   90.00
#
_symmetry.space_group_name_H-M   'P 1'
#
loop_
_entity.id
_entity.type
_entity.pdbx_description
1 polymer ?
#
loop_
_entity_poly.entity_id
_entity_poly.type
_entity_poly.pdbx_seq_one_letter_code
_entity_poly.pdbx_strand_id
1 'polypeptide(L)'
;MPLEAFKQRLNALTQDVENPHYLVALSGGLDSVVLLHLLAQTVPSERIHAVHINHQLQAAAGDWQRFCQQLCRTRSLSFESQPVTLADEGGPEAAARTARYRALTQLAQSWQQQLTDQAASANARVCVLTAHHADDQAETMIQRLGRGAGVSGLSGMPSVGSVPGAAQITLLRPLLDFSRTALQAYAQSEGLRWVEDPSNACPQYQRNRVRHEVMPVLKSIWPAFEQKASQTAQWMQEANALLNTLAEQDLTGLNHTPFHLDLRPLLAVSDEKAPDRVRLKNLIRYWARRFWPEPPSAKLLEWCLNQLQNADVQAHPQWLLSQTPDKTMVRIDQGRLYYLQNPDEVYEVALTEFSPHGHQFEAVCLLDALDAFETTRPTAKIAALPADWLAQRPDRKKIKQWFRDQRIPWWQRRVWPVLYEPDKQSIQQGVLLGYDPQKQAGIKR
;
A
#
# COMPACT_ATOMS: atom_id res chain seq x y z
N MET A 1 -6.54 -35.00 9.10
CA MET A 1 -7.32 -34.44 10.21
C MET A 1 -7.23 -32.91 10.14
N PRO A 2 -8.30 -32.19 9.72
CA PRO A 2 -8.22 -30.73 9.53
C PRO A 2 -8.93 -29.91 10.62
N LEU A 3 -9.94 -30.42 11.35
CA LEU A 3 -10.71 -29.57 12.28
C LEU A 3 -9.90 -29.06 13.47
N GLU A 4 -9.24 -29.94 14.24
CA GLU A 4 -8.46 -29.49 15.41
C GLU A 4 -7.25 -28.63 15.01
N ALA A 5 -6.56 -28.99 13.93
CA ALA A 5 -5.49 -28.16 13.37
C ALA A 5 -6.02 -26.79 12.92
N PHE A 6 -7.19 -26.73 12.29
CA PHE A 6 -7.84 -25.48 11.91
C PHE A 6 -8.23 -24.65 13.14
N LYS A 7 -8.81 -25.24 14.18
CA LYS A 7 -9.15 -24.55 15.43
C LYS A 7 -7.92 -23.92 16.08
N GLN A 8 -6.86 -24.69 16.24
CA GLN A 8 -5.59 -24.20 16.78
C GLN A 8 -5.04 -23.05 15.93
N ARG A 9 -5.07 -23.21 14.60
CA ARG A 9 -4.62 -22.17 13.69
C ARG A 9 -5.48 -20.90 13.79
N LEU A 10 -6.79 -21.02 13.78
CA LEU A 10 -7.71 -19.88 13.88
C LEU A 10 -7.47 -19.12 15.19
N ASN A 11 -7.39 -19.82 16.32
CA ASN A 11 -7.11 -19.23 17.62
C ASN A 11 -5.77 -18.48 17.64
N ALA A 12 -4.71 -19.05 17.06
CA ALA A 12 -3.40 -18.39 16.96
C ALA A 12 -3.46 -17.12 16.09
N LEU A 13 -4.25 -17.12 15.01
CA LEU A 13 -4.41 -15.97 14.11
C LEU A 13 -5.27 -14.85 14.72
N THR A 14 -6.07 -15.14 15.73
CA THR A 14 -6.99 -14.17 16.37
C THR A 14 -6.71 -13.95 17.85
N GLN A 15 -5.55 -14.39 18.36
CA GLN A 15 -5.20 -14.27 19.78
C GLN A 15 -5.26 -12.83 20.30
N ASP A 16 -4.92 -11.87 19.43
CA ASP A 16 -4.85 -10.43 19.74
C ASP A 16 -6.13 -9.69 19.29
N VAL A 17 -7.17 -10.41 18.85
CA VAL A 17 -8.42 -9.83 18.36
C VAL A 17 -9.51 -10.08 19.40
N GLU A 18 -9.94 -9.02 20.07
CA GLU A 18 -11.08 -9.08 20.98
C GLU A 18 -12.37 -9.41 20.20
N ASN A 19 -13.10 -10.42 20.68
CA ASN A 19 -14.40 -10.88 20.15
C ASN A 19 -14.46 -10.85 18.61
N PRO A 20 -13.72 -11.73 17.90
CA PRO A 20 -13.63 -11.70 16.45
C PRO A 20 -14.94 -12.11 15.78
N HIS A 21 -15.39 -11.31 14.83
CA HIS A 21 -16.48 -11.61 13.90
C HIS A 21 -15.89 -11.83 12.51
N TYR A 22 -16.38 -12.83 11.78
CA TYR A 22 -15.72 -13.35 10.59
C TYR A 22 -16.55 -13.13 9.32
N LEU A 23 -16.03 -12.28 8.44
CA LEU A 23 -16.57 -12.04 7.10
C LEU A 23 -15.90 -13.00 6.11
N VAL A 24 -16.57 -14.08 5.73
CA VAL A 24 -15.97 -15.15 4.89
C VAL A 24 -16.22 -14.87 3.41
N ALA A 25 -15.16 -14.75 2.62
CA ALA A 25 -15.27 -14.66 1.16
C ALA A 25 -15.62 -16.04 0.56
N LEU A 26 -16.90 -16.24 0.25
CA LEU A 26 -17.48 -17.49 -0.24
C LEU A 26 -17.65 -17.46 -1.76
N SER A 27 -16.71 -18.08 -2.48
CA SER A 27 -16.79 -18.23 -3.95
C SER A 27 -17.75 -19.33 -4.40
N GLY A 28 -18.00 -20.32 -3.54
CA GLY A 28 -18.71 -21.56 -3.88
C GLY A 28 -17.80 -22.71 -4.33
N GLY A 29 -16.53 -22.41 -4.63
CA GLY A 29 -15.50 -23.42 -4.90
C GLY A 29 -15.05 -24.18 -3.66
N LEU A 30 -14.39 -25.33 -3.90
CA LEU A 30 -13.91 -26.29 -2.89
C LEU A 30 -13.33 -25.61 -1.64
N ASP A 31 -12.31 -24.77 -1.82
CA ASP A 31 -11.54 -24.22 -0.70
C ASP A 31 -12.40 -23.30 0.17
N SER A 32 -13.25 -22.48 -0.45
CA SER A 32 -14.16 -21.59 0.28
C SER A 32 -15.30 -22.32 0.99
N VAL A 33 -15.76 -23.44 0.43
CA VAL A 33 -16.76 -24.30 1.08
C VAL A 33 -16.14 -25.00 2.29
N VAL A 34 -14.91 -25.52 2.16
CA VAL A 34 -14.17 -26.14 3.27
C VAL A 34 -13.90 -25.12 4.38
N LEU A 35 -13.46 -23.91 4.02
CA LEU A 35 -13.26 -22.83 5.00
C LEU A 35 -14.54 -22.51 5.78
N LEU A 36 -15.65 -22.31 5.09
CA LEU A 36 -16.94 -22.03 5.72
C LEU A 36 -17.37 -23.19 6.64
N HIS A 37 -17.18 -24.42 6.18
CA HIS A 37 -17.52 -25.62 6.94
C HIS A 37 -16.72 -25.74 8.24
N LEU A 38 -15.40 -25.63 8.17
CA LEU A 38 -14.51 -25.66 9.32
C LEU A 38 -14.82 -24.53 10.30
N LEU A 39 -15.11 -23.33 9.80
CA LEU A 39 -15.46 -22.18 10.62
C LEU A 39 -16.79 -22.38 11.35
N ALA A 40 -17.83 -22.88 10.67
CA ALA A 40 -19.14 -23.17 11.27
C ALA A 40 -19.08 -24.27 12.35
N GLN A 41 -18.08 -25.16 12.29
CA GLN A 41 -17.84 -26.16 13.34
C GLN A 41 -17.01 -25.61 14.52
N THR A 42 -16.44 -24.42 14.39
CA THR A 42 -15.48 -23.85 15.35
C THR A 42 -16.03 -22.63 16.06
N VAL A 43 -16.84 -21.83 15.38
CA VAL A 43 -17.28 -20.51 15.83
C VAL A 43 -18.82 -20.46 15.84
N PRO A 44 -19.45 -19.81 16.85
CA PRO A 44 -20.88 -19.57 16.84
C PRO A 44 -21.36 -18.88 15.56
N SER A 45 -22.52 -19.29 15.06
CA SER A 45 -23.11 -18.81 13.80
C SER A 45 -23.30 -17.29 13.76
N GLU A 46 -23.56 -16.66 14.91
CA GLU A 46 -23.80 -15.21 15.04
C GLU A 46 -22.54 -14.39 14.74
N ARG A 47 -21.37 -15.01 14.82
CA ARG A 47 -20.08 -14.40 14.49
C ARG A 47 -19.61 -14.71 13.08
N ILE A 48 -20.41 -15.40 12.26
CA ILE A 48 -20.06 -15.77 10.89
C ILE A 48 -21.00 -15.09 9.91
N HIS A 49 -20.43 -14.35 8.97
CA HIS A 49 -21.16 -13.78 7.85
C HIS A 49 -20.45 -14.14 6.55
N ALA A 50 -21.14 -14.89 5.68
CA ALA A 50 -20.61 -15.31 4.39
C ALA A 50 -20.98 -14.30 3.30
N VAL A 51 -19.99 -13.93 2.50
CA VAL A 51 -20.16 -12.99 1.38
C VAL A 51 -19.80 -13.66 0.07
N HIS A 52 -20.72 -13.65 -0.88
CA HIS A 52 -20.43 -14.00 -2.27
C HIS A 52 -20.21 -12.74 -3.11
N ILE A 53 -19.07 -12.62 -3.78
CA ILE A 53 -18.82 -11.53 -4.73
C ILE A 53 -19.17 -12.03 -6.13
N ASN A 54 -20.25 -11.49 -6.69
CA ASN A 54 -20.72 -11.88 -8.01
C ASN A 54 -20.09 -10.95 -9.07
N HIS A 55 -19.09 -11.47 -9.78
CA HIS A 55 -18.39 -10.76 -10.86
C HIS A 55 -19.20 -10.67 -12.16
N GLN A 56 -20.31 -11.40 -12.28
CA GLN A 56 -21.18 -11.44 -13.47
C GLN A 56 -20.48 -11.83 -14.79
N LEU A 57 -19.30 -12.46 -14.69
CA LEU A 57 -18.48 -12.85 -15.85
C LEU A 57 -18.95 -14.13 -16.54
N GLN A 58 -19.63 -15.01 -15.79
CA GLN A 58 -19.99 -16.34 -16.25
C GLN A 58 -21.51 -16.45 -16.37
N ALA A 59 -22.00 -17.13 -17.39
CA ALA A 59 -23.43 -17.40 -17.54
C ALA A 59 -24.00 -18.15 -16.32
N ALA A 60 -23.18 -18.99 -15.68
CA ALA A 60 -23.54 -19.75 -14.47
C ALA A 60 -23.43 -18.94 -13.15
N ALA A 61 -23.06 -17.66 -13.19
CA ALA A 61 -22.85 -16.86 -11.97
C ALA A 61 -24.10 -16.83 -11.06
N GLY A 62 -25.29 -16.81 -11.65
CA GLY A 62 -26.55 -16.90 -10.90
C GLY A 62 -26.77 -18.24 -10.21
N ASP A 63 -26.36 -19.36 -10.82
CA ASP A 63 -26.41 -20.68 -10.19
C ASP A 63 -25.44 -20.77 -9.01
N TRP A 64 -24.24 -20.20 -9.15
CA TRP A 64 -23.21 -20.21 -8.10
C TRP A 64 -23.62 -19.39 -6.89
N GLN A 65 -24.23 -18.23 -7.12
CA GLN A 65 -24.83 -17.41 -6.06
C GLN A 65 -25.94 -18.19 -5.32
N ARG A 66 -26.85 -18.84 -6.06
CA ARG A 66 -27.92 -19.67 -5.47
C ARG A 66 -27.36 -20.83 -4.66
N PHE A 67 -26.32 -21.49 -5.16
CA PHE A 67 -25.61 -22.55 -4.43
C PHE A 67 -25.06 -22.04 -3.10
N CYS A 68 -24.34 -20.91 -3.11
CA CYS A 68 -23.76 -20.32 -1.89
C CYS A 68 -24.85 -19.91 -0.87
N GLN A 69 -25.93 -19.31 -1.36
CA GLN A 69 -27.06 -18.93 -0.53
C GLN A 69 -27.71 -20.15 0.14
N GLN A 70 -27.93 -21.23 -0.62
CA GLN A 70 -28.49 -22.47 -0.08
C GLN A 70 -27.54 -23.12 0.93
N LEU A 71 -26.23 -23.12 0.65
CA LEU A 71 -25.22 -23.64 1.56
C LEU A 71 -25.26 -22.94 2.93
N CYS A 72 -25.38 -21.61 2.95
CA CYS A 72 -25.46 -20.84 4.19
C CYS A 72 -26.80 -21.05 4.91
N ARG A 73 -27.92 -21.08 4.17
CA ARG A 73 -29.25 -21.37 4.73
C ARG A 73 -29.31 -22.71 5.45
N THR A 74 -28.74 -23.77 4.86
CA THR A 74 -28.72 -25.11 5.49
C THR A 74 -27.94 -25.17 6.80
N ARG A 75 -27.10 -24.16 7.07
CA ARG A 75 -26.25 -24.06 8.27
C ARG A 75 -26.66 -22.91 9.18
N SER A 76 -27.80 -22.27 8.92
CA SER A 76 -28.27 -21.09 9.66
C SER A 76 -27.23 -19.96 9.73
N LEU A 77 -26.44 -19.77 8.67
CA LEU A 77 -25.41 -18.74 8.59
C LEU A 77 -25.94 -17.50 7.87
N SER A 78 -25.50 -16.32 8.33
CA SER A 78 -25.76 -15.06 7.65
C SER A 78 -25.07 -15.04 6.28
N PHE A 79 -25.77 -14.55 5.26
CA PHE A 79 -25.29 -14.55 3.88
C PHE A 79 -25.68 -13.26 3.15
N GLU A 80 -24.71 -12.67 2.46
CA GLU A 80 -24.89 -11.55 1.54
C GLU A 80 -24.23 -11.85 0.18
N SER A 81 -24.83 -11.36 -0.89
CA SER A 81 -24.24 -11.43 -2.23
C SER A 81 -24.10 -10.02 -2.79
N GLN A 82 -22.87 -9.63 -3.14
CA GLN A 82 -22.56 -8.31 -3.67
C GLN A 82 -22.17 -8.41 -5.15
N PRO A 83 -22.99 -7.88 -6.07
CA PRO A 83 -22.58 -7.74 -7.46
C PRO A 83 -21.47 -6.69 -7.57
N VAL A 84 -20.48 -6.96 -8.42
CA VAL A 84 -19.40 -6.01 -8.74
C VAL A 84 -19.27 -5.81 -10.24
N THR A 85 -18.90 -4.61 -10.63
CA THR A 85 -18.52 -4.28 -12.01
C THR A 85 -17.01 -4.20 -12.09
N LEU A 86 -16.41 -4.78 -13.14
CA LEU A 86 -14.97 -4.72 -13.35
C LEU A 86 -14.61 -3.45 -14.10
N ALA A 87 -13.54 -2.79 -13.68
CA ALA A 87 -12.90 -1.73 -14.46
C ALA A 87 -11.97 -2.37 -15.50
N ASP A 88 -11.72 -1.68 -16.62
CA ASP A 88 -10.85 -2.15 -17.71
C ASP A 88 -9.33 -2.05 -17.42
N GLU A 89 -8.94 -1.90 -16.16
CA GLU A 89 -7.55 -1.62 -15.77
C GLU A 89 -6.81 -2.89 -15.28
N GLY A 90 -5.67 -3.20 -15.88
CA GLY A 90 -4.73 -4.22 -15.39
C GLY A 90 -5.01 -5.67 -15.82
N GLY A 91 -5.94 -5.88 -16.74
CA GLY A 91 -6.36 -7.21 -17.20
C GLY A 91 -7.40 -7.85 -16.26
N PRO A 92 -8.17 -8.85 -16.75
CA PRO A 92 -9.39 -9.31 -16.07
C PRO A 92 -9.16 -9.89 -14.67
N GLU A 93 -8.03 -10.56 -14.41
CA GLU A 93 -7.71 -11.12 -13.08
C GLU A 93 -7.39 -10.02 -12.05
N ALA A 94 -6.62 -9.01 -12.43
CA ALA A 94 -6.27 -7.90 -11.55
C ALA A 94 -7.50 -7.03 -11.26
N ALA A 95 -8.29 -6.71 -12.29
CA ALA A 95 -9.54 -5.97 -12.15
C ALA A 95 -10.54 -6.70 -11.23
N ALA A 96 -10.73 -8.01 -11.43
CA ALA A 96 -11.59 -8.83 -10.56
C ALA A 96 -11.08 -8.87 -9.12
N ARG A 97 -9.77 -9.02 -8.91
CA ARG A 97 -9.15 -8.98 -7.58
C ARG A 97 -9.39 -7.65 -6.88
N THR A 98 -9.17 -6.53 -7.57
CA THR A 98 -9.37 -5.18 -7.03
C THR A 98 -10.83 -4.94 -6.67
N ALA A 99 -11.76 -5.25 -7.58
CA ALA A 99 -13.19 -5.12 -7.33
C ALA A 99 -13.66 -5.97 -6.14
N ARG A 100 -13.18 -7.21 -6.02
CA ARG A 100 -13.47 -8.10 -4.89
C ARG A 100 -13.01 -7.52 -3.56
N TYR A 101 -11.77 -7.04 -3.45
CA TYR A 101 -11.29 -6.48 -2.18
C TYR A 101 -11.95 -5.16 -1.82
N ARG A 102 -12.32 -4.34 -2.82
CA ARG A 102 -13.14 -3.14 -2.59
C ARG A 102 -14.50 -3.48 -2.00
N ALA A 103 -15.20 -4.47 -2.57
CA ALA A 103 -16.48 -4.92 -2.06
C ALA A 103 -16.37 -5.52 -0.66
N LEU A 104 -15.38 -6.39 -0.41
CA LEU A 104 -15.13 -6.96 0.92
C LEU A 104 -14.82 -5.88 1.96
N THR A 105 -14.10 -4.82 1.57
CA THR A 105 -13.81 -3.67 2.44
C THR A 105 -15.09 -2.96 2.86
N GLN A 106 -15.95 -2.63 1.89
CA GLN A 106 -17.22 -1.93 2.14
C GLN A 106 -18.13 -2.75 3.07
N LEU A 107 -18.25 -4.05 2.80
CA LEU A 107 -19.07 -4.94 3.62
C LEU A 107 -18.52 -5.12 5.03
N ALA A 108 -17.20 -5.26 5.18
CA ALA A 108 -16.57 -5.34 6.49
C ALA A 108 -16.77 -4.06 7.31
N GLN A 109 -16.71 -2.88 6.67
CA GLN A 109 -16.98 -1.59 7.33
C GLN A 109 -18.44 -1.46 7.76
N SER A 110 -19.38 -1.77 6.87
CA SER A 110 -20.82 -1.76 7.18
C SER A 110 -21.15 -2.70 8.33
N TRP A 111 -20.56 -3.89 8.34
CA TRP A 111 -20.81 -4.87 9.39
C TRP A 111 -20.15 -4.48 10.71
N GLN A 112 -18.94 -3.90 10.67
CA GLN A 112 -18.30 -3.33 11.85
C GLN A 112 -19.14 -2.20 12.47
N GLN A 113 -19.74 -1.34 11.65
CA GLN A 113 -20.64 -0.28 12.12
C GLN A 113 -21.86 -0.87 12.83
N GLN A 114 -22.52 -1.85 12.20
CA GLN A 114 -23.69 -2.52 12.78
C GLN A 114 -23.38 -3.20 14.13
N LEU A 115 -22.19 -3.80 14.27
CA LEU A 115 -21.75 -4.39 15.54
C LEU A 115 -21.45 -3.33 16.59
N THR A 116 -20.89 -2.18 16.20
CA THR A 116 -20.58 -1.08 17.11
C THR A 116 -21.86 -0.45 17.68
N ASP A 117 -22.90 -0.34 16.86
CA ASP A 117 -24.21 0.20 17.27
C ASP A 117 -24.93 -0.73 18.28
N GLN A 118 -24.54 -2.01 18.33
CA GLN A 118 -25.05 -2.97 19.31
C GLN A 118 -24.15 -2.94 20.57
N ALA A 119 -24.62 -2.33 21.66
CA ALA A 119 -23.84 -2.15 22.89
C ALA A 119 -23.17 -3.42 23.46
N ALA A 120 -23.73 -4.61 23.19
CA ALA A 120 -23.17 -5.91 23.59
C ALA A 120 -21.90 -6.31 22.81
N SER A 121 -21.55 -5.58 21.75
CA SER A 121 -20.48 -5.88 20.79
C SER A 121 -19.50 -4.71 20.62
N ALA A 122 -19.41 -3.79 21.58
CA ALA A 122 -18.56 -2.59 21.48
C ALA A 122 -17.07 -2.89 21.21
N ASN A 123 -16.58 -4.04 21.66
CA ASN A 123 -15.20 -4.50 21.43
C ASN A 123 -15.07 -5.48 20.26
N ALA A 124 -16.15 -5.81 19.55
CA ALA A 124 -16.12 -6.75 18.44
C ALA A 124 -15.31 -6.21 17.27
N ARG A 125 -14.53 -7.10 16.63
CA ARG A 125 -13.71 -6.75 15.47
C ARG A 125 -14.01 -7.66 14.29
N VAL A 126 -14.37 -7.05 13.16
CA VAL A 126 -14.59 -7.78 11.90
C VAL A 126 -13.26 -8.14 11.25
N CYS A 127 -13.08 -9.43 10.97
CA CYS A 127 -11.96 -9.99 10.24
C CYS A 127 -12.44 -10.63 8.93
N VAL A 128 -11.81 -10.27 7.81
CA VAL A 128 -12.10 -10.87 6.51
C VAL A 128 -11.34 -12.18 6.36
N LEU A 129 -12.01 -13.25 5.96
CA LEU A 129 -11.42 -14.57 5.75
C LEU A 129 -11.38 -14.92 4.26
N THR A 130 -10.24 -15.45 3.81
CA THR A 130 -10.10 -16.00 2.45
C THR A 130 -9.51 -17.41 2.50
N ALA A 131 -9.96 -18.26 1.58
CA ALA A 131 -9.59 -19.67 1.51
C ALA A 131 -8.27 -19.95 0.79
N HIS A 132 -7.30 -19.03 0.89
CA HIS A 132 -5.98 -19.26 0.30
C HIS A 132 -5.27 -20.40 1.04
N HIS A 133 -4.65 -21.29 0.27
CA HIS A 133 -4.02 -22.53 0.77
C HIS A 133 -2.54 -22.65 0.35
N ALA A 134 -1.88 -23.74 0.74
CA ALA A 134 -0.44 -23.91 0.53
C ALA A 134 -0.04 -23.91 -0.96
N ASP A 135 -0.84 -24.53 -1.84
CA ASP A 135 -0.58 -24.50 -3.29
C ASP A 135 -0.67 -23.07 -3.84
N ASP A 136 -1.61 -22.23 -3.37
CA ASP A 136 -1.68 -20.82 -3.78
C ASP A 136 -0.42 -20.04 -3.36
N GLN A 137 0.13 -20.38 -2.20
CA GLN A 137 1.38 -19.79 -1.72
C GLN A 137 2.56 -20.20 -2.62
N ALA A 138 2.63 -21.49 -2.99
CA ALA A 138 3.65 -22.01 -3.90
C ALA A 138 3.56 -21.40 -5.30
N GLU A 139 2.35 -21.31 -5.87
CA GLU A 139 2.09 -20.61 -7.14
C GLU A 139 2.56 -19.16 -7.09
N THR A 140 2.19 -18.45 -6.02
CA THR A 140 2.58 -17.04 -5.82
C THR A 140 4.10 -16.91 -5.73
N MET A 141 4.77 -17.80 -5.00
CA MET A 141 6.22 -17.80 -4.87
C MET A 141 6.91 -18.03 -6.21
N ILE A 142 6.48 -19.02 -7.00
CA ILE A 142 7.05 -19.31 -8.33
C ILE A 142 6.89 -18.11 -9.27
N GLN A 143 5.70 -17.51 -9.32
CA GLN A 143 5.45 -16.35 -10.17
C GLN A 143 6.33 -15.17 -9.78
N ARG A 144 6.48 -14.91 -8.48
CA ARG A 144 7.33 -13.82 -7.97
C ARG A 144 8.81 -14.09 -8.21
N LEU A 145 9.26 -15.34 -8.03
CA LEU A 145 10.61 -15.76 -8.34
C LEU A 145 10.93 -15.54 -9.82
N GLY A 146 10.04 -15.96 -10.72
CA GLY A 146 10.18 -15.73 -12.17
C GLY A 146 10.23 -14.26 -12.58
N ARG A 147 9.76 -13.34 -11.73
CA ARG A 147 9.84 -11.88 -11.91
C ARG A 147 11.05 -11.24 -11.20
N GLY A 148 11.95 -12.04 -10.63
CA GLY A 148 13.14 -11.55 -9.92
C GLY A 148 12.84 -10.91 -8.55
N ALA A 149 11.80 -11.39 -7.86
CA ALA A 149 11.45 -10.88 -6.53
C ALA A 149 12.56 -11.14 -5.49
N GLY A 150 12.84 -10.14 -4.66
CA GLY A 150 13.68 -10.28 -3.45
C GLY A 150 12.89 -10.78 -2.24
N VAL A 151 13.50 -10.70 -1.05
CA VAL A 151 12.94 -11.19 0.24
C VAL A 151 11.49 -10.76 0.46
N SER A 152 11.19 -9.46 0.29
CA SER A 152 9.82 -8.94 0.47
C SER A 152 8.80 -9.55 -0.50
N GLY A 153 9.19 -9.85 -1.74
CA GLY A 153 8.29 -10.50 -2.69
C GLY A 153 8.18 -12.01 -2.44
N LEU A 154 9.28 -12.69 -2.13
CA LEU A 154 9.28 -14.12 -1.82
C LEU A 154 8.65 -14.45 -0.46
N SER A 155 8.37 -13.44 0.37
CA SER A 155 7.55 -13.55 1.59
C SER A 155 6.11 -14.05 1.33
N GLY A 156 5.68 -14.16 0.06
CA GLY A 156 4.38 -14.73 -0.30
C GLY A 156 3.19 -13.95 0.27
N MET A 157 2.12 -14.65 0.61
CA MET A 157 0.98 -14.12 1.36
C MET A 157 1.19 -14.38 2.87
N PRO A 158 0.97 -13.39 3.75
CA PRO A 158 1.01 -13.63 5.19
C PRO A 158 -0.31 -14.25 5.68
N SER A 159 -0.29 -15.01 6.76
CA SER A 159 -1.51 -15.61 7.34
C SER A 159 -2.42 -14.59 8.01
N VAL A 160 -1.83 -13.53 8.57
CA VAL A 160 -2.51 -12.31 9.04
C VAL A 160 -1.95 -11.13 8.24
N GLY A 161 -2.81 -10.32 7.65
CA GLY A 161 -2.42 -9.06 7.02
C GLY A 161 -3.59 -8.11 6.96
N SER A 162 -3.48 -7.06 6.16
CA SER A 162 -4.59 -6.14 5.90
C SER A 162 -5.24 -6.42 4.55
N VAL A 163 -6.52 -6.06 4.42
CA VAL A 163 -7.19 -6.05 3.12
C VAL A 163 -6.50 -5.01 2.20
N PRO A 164 -6.15 -5.37 0.95
CA PRO A 164 -5.57 -4.41 0.01
C PRO A 164 -6.45 -3.16 -0.16
N GLY A 165 -5.88 -1.98 0.05
CA GLY A 165 -6.61 -0.70 0.03
C GLY A 165 -7.34 -0.35 1.33
N ALA A 166 -7.27 -1.19 2.36
CA ALA A 166 -7.92 -0.97 3.65
C ALA A 166 -7.06 -1.52 4.80
N ALA A 167 -6.03 -0.74 5.18
CA ALA A 167 -5.03 -1.12 6.18
C ALA A 167 -5.62 -1.50 7.55
N GLN A 168 -6.77 -0.92 7.90
CA GLN A 168 -7.49 -1.09 9.16
C GLN A 168 -8.32 -2.37 9.25
N ILE A 169 -8.49 -3.11 8.15
CA ILE A 169 -9.31 -4.32 8.12
C ILE A 169 -8.41 -5.55 8.07
N THR A 170 -8.48 -6.38 9.11
CA THR A 170 -7.71 -7.62 9.22
C THR A 170 -8.17 -8.63 8.18
N LEU A 171 -7.22 -9.21 7.44
CA LEU A 171 -7.39 -10.27 6.48
C LEU A 171 -6.67 -11.54 6.95
N LEU A 172 -7.45 -12.60 7.19
CA LEU A 172 -6.99 -13.89 7.67
C LEU A 172 -7.01 -14.95 6.55
N ARG A 173 -5.97 -15.79 6.54
CA ARG A 173 -5.81 -16.94 5.64
C ARG A 173 -5.54 -18.20 6.46
N PRO A 174 -6.55 -18.74 7.15
CA PRO A 174 -6.35 -19.88 8.06
C PRO A 174 -5.99 -21.17 7.33
N LEU A 175 -6.27 -21.28 6.02
CA LEU A 175 -5.97 -22.49 5.24
C LEU A 175 -4.55 -22.52 4.64
N LEU A 176 -3.73 -21.50 4.87
CA LEU A 176 -2.44 -21.32 4.17
C LEU A 176 -1.41 -22.45 4.42
N ASP A 177 -1.57 -23.19 5.52
CA ASP A 177 -0.69 -24.31 5.89
C ASP A 177 -1.21 -25.66 5.38
N PHE A 178 -2.37 -25.68 4.73
CA PHE A 178 -3.02 -26.90 4.25
C PHE A 178 -2.88 -27.00 2.73
N SER A 179 -2.51 -28.18 2.22
CA SER A 179 -2.52 -28.45 0.77
C SER A 179 -3.95 -28.58 0.24
N ARG A 180 -4.16 -28.26 -1.03
CA ARG A 180 -5.44 -28.45 -1.72
C ARG A 180 -5.90 -29.91 -1.70
N THR A 181 -4.96 -30.85 -1.81
CA THR A 181 -5.26 -32.29 -1.70
C THR A 181 -5.87 -32.65 -0.35
N ALA A 182 -5.36 -32.08 0.74
CA ALA A 182 -5.93 -32.27 2.08
C ALA A 182 -7.32 -31.64 2.22
N LEU A 183 -7.54 -30.45 1.63
CA LEU A 183 -8.85 -29.80 1.60
C LEU A 183 -9.86 -30.63 0.80
N GLN A 184 -9.45 -31.19 -0.34
CA GLN A 184 -10.28 -32.06 -1.17
C GLN A 184 -10.64 -33.36 -0.44
N ALA A 185 -9.67 -34.02 0.18
CA ALA A 185 -9.92 -35.23 0.95
C ALA A 185 -10.91 -34.99 2.10
N TYR A 186 -10.80 -33.84 2.77
CA TYR A 186 -11.75 -33.43 3.80
C TYR A 186 -13.14 -33.16 3.25
N ALA A 187 -13.25 -32.41 2.15
CA ALA A 187 -14.55 -32.15 1.53
C ALA A 187 -15.25 -33.45 1.13
N GLN A 188 -14.51 -34.43 0.63
CA GLN A 188 -15.02 -35.75 0.29
C GLN A 188 -15.45 -36.54 1.54
N SER A 189 -14.65 -36.54 2.61
CA SER A 189 -14.99 -37.27 3.84
C SER A 189 -16.24 -36.71 4.54
N GLU A 190 -16.44 -35.41 4.46
CA GLU A 190 -17.61 -34.72 5.02
C GLU A 190 -18.81 -34.65 4.05
N GLY A 191 -18.70 -35.24 2.86
CA GLY A 191 -19.76 -35.24 1.85
C GLY A 191 -20.14 -33.83 1.36
N LEU A 192 -19.20 -32.89 1.37
CA LEU A 192 -19.43 -31.52 0.93
C LEU A 192 -19.60 -31.48 -0.59
N ARG A 193 -20.49 -30.60 -1.04
CA ARG A 193 -20.65 -30.23 -2.45
C ARG A 193 -20.00 -28.88 -2.68
N TRP A 194 -19.48 -28.65 -3.88
CA TRP A 194 -18.91 -27.38 -4.30
C TRP A 194 -19.16 -27.15 -5.79
N VAL A 195 -18.93 -25.92 -6.23
CA VAL A 195 -18.98 -25.51 -7.63
C VAL A 195 -17.58 -25.64 -8.24
N GLU A 196 -17.50 -26.12 -9.48
CA GLU A 196 -16.30 -26.07 -10.29
C GLU A 196 -16.40 -24.92 -11.31
N ASP A 197 -15.51 -23.94 -11.20
CA ASP A 197 -15.43 -22.83 -12.14
C ASP A 197 -14.58 -23.24 -13.37
N PRO A 198 -15.15 -23.27 -14.60
CA PRO A 198 -14.43 -23.64 -15.81
C PRO A 198 -13.23 -22.74 -16.13
N SER A 199 -13.24 -21.48 -15.67
CA SER A 199 -12.14 -20.55 -15.90
C SER A 199 -10.82 -20.99 -15.24
N ASN A 200 -10.89 -21.84 -14.22
CA ASN A 200 -9.72 -22.45 -13.57
C ASN A 200 -8.92 -23.37 -14.50
N ALA A 201 -9.51 -23.84 -15.60
CA ALA A 201 -8.84 -24.65 -16.61
C ALA A 201 -8.27 -23.80 -17.78
N CYS A 202 -8.50 -22.49 -17.78
CA CYS A 202 -8.17 -21.65 -18.93
C CYS A 202 -6.66 -21.32 -18.99
N PRO A 203 -5.93 -21.71 -20.06
CA PRO A 203 -4.48 -21.57 -20.13
C PRO A 203 -4.01 -20.13 -20.38
N GLN A 204 -4.92 -19.19 -20.70
CA GLN A 204 -4.57 -17.79 -20.93
C GLN A 204 -4.05 -17.08 -19.67
N TYR A 205 -4.37 -17.61 -18.48
CA TYR A 205 -3.94 -17.05 -17.20
C TYR A 205 -2.61 -17.69 -16.77
N GLN A 206 -1.59 -16.85 -16.55
CA GLN A 206 -0.27 -17.30 -16.09
C GLN A 206 -0.38 -18.19 -14.84
N ARG A 207 -1.31 -17.87 -13.93
CA ARG A 207 -1.55 -18.66 -12.72
C ARG A 207 -2.03 -20.07 -13.03
N ASN A 208 -2.98 -20.23 -13.94
CA ASN A 208 -3.47 -21.54 -14.35
C ASN A 208 -2.36 -22.36 -15.02
N ARG A 209 -1.51 -21.72 -15.84
CA ARG A 209 -0.34 -22.40 -16.42
C ARG A 209 0.64 -22.89 -15.36
N VAL A 210 0.97 -22.08 -14.36
CA VAL A 210 1.82 -22.52 -13.24
C VAL A 210 1.18 -23.71 -12.52
N ARG A 211 -0.12 -23.64 -12.24
CA ARG A 211 -0.88 -24.71 -11.56
C ARG A 211 -0.91 -26.02 -12.36
N HIS A 212 -1.12 -25.98 -13.66
CA HIS A 212 -1.35 -27.17 -14.48
C HIS A 212 -0.10 -27.70 -15.19
N GLU A 213 0.86 -26.84 -15.53
CA GLU A 213 2.08 -27.23 -16.27
C GLU A 213 3.30 -27.36 -15.34
N VAL A 214 3.45 -26.48 -14.34
CA VAL A 214 4.69 -26.39 -13.54
C VAL A 214 4.59 -27.16 -12.23
N MET A 215 3.52 -26.94 -11.46
CA MET A 215 3.33 -27.58 -10.15
C MET A 215 3.35 -29.11 -10.20
N PRO A 216 2.74 -29.80 -11.19
CA PRO A 216 2.80 -31.26 -11.26
C PRO A 216 4.23 -31.78 -11.43
N VAL A 217 5.04 -31.12 -12.26
CA VAL A 217 6.45 -31.47 -12.45
C VAL A 217 7.23 -31.27 -11.16
N LEU A 218 7.05 -30.13 -10.49
CA LEU A 218 7.71 -29.86 -9.20
C LEU A 218 7.31 -30.88 -8.12
N LYS A 219 6.03 -31.25 -8.03
CA LYS A 219 5.53 -32.27 -7.10
C LYS A 219 6.06 -33.66 -7.41
N SER A 220 6.29 -33.98 -8.69
CA SER A 220 6.88 -35.28 -9.08
C SER A 220 8.32 -35.44 -8.62
N ILE A 221 9.08 -34.34 -8.55
CA ILE A 221 10.47 -34.31 -8.09
C ILE A 221 10.52 -34.15 -6.56
N TRP A 222 9.70 -33.25 -6.02
CA TRP A 222 9.62 -32.90 -4.61
C TRP A 222 8.18 -33.03 -4.11
N PRO A 223 7.76 -34.21 -3.61
CA PRO A 223 6.38 -34.46 -3.19
C PRO A 223 5.84 -33.47 -2.15
N ALA A 224 6.71 -32.91 -1.32
CA ALA A 224 6.37 -31.92 -0.28
C ALA A 224 6.67 -30.46 -0.70
N PHE A 225 6.75 -30.17 -2.00
CA PHE A 225 7.16 -28.86 -2.51
C PHE A 225 6.34 -27.71 -1.93
N GLU A 226 5.02 -27.89 -1.78
CA GLU A 226 4.11 -26.84 -1.30
C GLU A 226 4.37 -26.47 0.16
N GLN A 227 4.55 -27.48 1.01
CA GLN A 227 4.89 -27.26 2.41
C GLN A 227 6.27 -26.57 2.52
N LYS A 228 7.24 -26.95 1.68
CA LYS A 228 8.57 -26.31 1.65
C LYS A 228 8.53 -24.88 1.10
N ALA A 229 7.69 -24.60 0.11
CA ALA A 229 7.46 -23.26 -0.41
C ALA A 229 6.79 -22.36 0.65
N SER A 230 5.77 -22.85 1.34
CA SER A 230 5.14 -22.14 2.46
C SER A 230 6.13 -21.86 3.59
N GLN A 231 6.94 -22.85 3.98
CA GLN A 231 7.99 -22.67 5.01
C GLN A 231 9.02 -21.62 4.58
N THR A 232 9.46 -21.66 3.32
CA THR A 232 10.40 -20.66 2.78
C THR A 232 9.77 -19.27 2.81
N ALA A 233 8.48 -19.14 2.48
CA ALA A 233 7.79 -17.87 2.54
C ALA A 233 7.72 -17.32 3.98
N GLN A 234 7.51 -18.18 4.98
CA GLN A 234 7.55 -17.80 6.39
C GLN A 234 8.94 -17.28 6.80
N TRP A 235 10.02 -17.98 6.45
CA TRP A 235 11.38 -17.48 6.70
C TRP A 235 11.68 -16.15 6.00
N MET A 236 11.16 -15.97 4.78
CA MET A 236 11.28 -14.70 4.06
C MET A 236 10.47 -13.59 4.75
N GLN A 237 9.32 -13.90 5.36
CA GLN A 237 8.55 -12.94 6.17
C GLN A 237 9.33 -12.52 7.43
N GLU A 238 9.93 -13.47 8.15
CA GLU A 238 10.79 -13.18 9.31
C GLU A 238 11.99 -12.32 8.92
N ALA A 239 12.68 -12.67 7.83
CA ALA A 239 13.78 -11.87 7.31
C ALA A 239 13.33 -10.46 6.91
N ASN A 240 12.17 -10.32 6.24
CA ASN A 240 11.61 -9.02 5.89
C ASN A 240 11.23 -8.20 7.13
N ALA A 241 10.74 -8.83 8.20
CA ALA A 241 10.45 -8.17 9.47
C ALA A 241 11.72 -7.60 10.11
N LEU A 242 12.80 -8.37 10.18
CA LEU A 242 14.10 -7.90 10.68
C LEU A 242 14.66 -6.75 9.83
N LEU A 243 14.56 -6.85 8.51
CA LEU A 243 14.97 -5.78 7.59
C LEU A 243 14.15 -4.50 7.82
N ASN A 244 12.85 -4.62 8.05
CA ASN A 244 11.99 -3.48 8.36
C ASN A 244 12.37 -2.84 9.71
N THR A 245 12.64 -3.65 10.74
CA THR A 245 13.10 -3.15 12.05
C THR A 245 14.39 -2.36 11.92
N LEU A 246 15.38 -2.88 11.17
CA LEU A 246 16.63 -2.16 10.94
C LEU A 246 16.41 -0.85 10.18
N ALA A 247 15.58 -0.86 9.13
CA ALA A 247 15.27 0.35 8.38
C ALA A 247 14.53 1.39 9.23
N GLU A 248 13.66 0.96 10.14
CA GLU A 248 12.96 1.85 11.06
C GLU A 248 13.90 2.49 12.09
N GLN A 249 14.85 1.71 12.61
CA GLN A 249 15.94 2.24 13.44
C GLN A 249 16.77 3.28 12.69
N ASP A 250 17.10 3.02 11.41
CA ASP A 250 17.85 3.96 10.57
C ASP A 250 17.06 5.22 10.23
N LEU A 251 15.75 5.09 10.06
CA LEU A 251 14.85 6.20 9.78
C LEU A 251 14.62 7.07 11.03
N THR A 252 14.80 6.50 12.22
CA THR A 252 14.64 7.20 13.51
C THR A 252 15.68 8.31 13.63
N GLY A 253 15.21 9.55 13.75
CA GLY A 253 16.08 10.74 13.82
C GLY A 253 16.43 11.37 12.46
N LEU A 254 15.98 10.79 11.35
CA LEU A 254 16.08 11.43 10.04
C LEU A 254 14.85 12.28 9.74
N ASN A 255 15.09 13.48 9.18
CA ASN A 255 14.00 14.25 8.58
C ASN A 255 13.54 13.54 7.29
N HIS A 256 12.25 13.25 7.23
CA HIS A 256 11.62 12.63 6.08
C HIS A 256 10.15 12.99 6.00
N THR A 257 9.63 13.04 4.78
CA THR A 257 8.21 13.20 4.46
C THR A 257 7.85 12.20 3.36
N PRO A 258 6.59 12.15 2.87
CA PRO A 258 6.28 11.42 1.65
C PRO A 258 7.09 11.87 0.42
N PHE A 259 7.62 13.09 0.44
CA PHE A 259 8.28 13.73 -0.70
C PHE A 259 9.79 13.72 -0.63
N HIS A 260 10.38 13.56 0.56
CA HIS A 260 11.84 13.52 0.69
C HIS A 260 12.32 12.62 1.84
N LEU A 261 13.58 12.20 1.72
CA LEU A 261 14.34 11.49 2.75
C LEU A 261 15.72 12.14 2.89
N ASP A 262 16.01 12.68 4.06
CA ASP A 262 17.29 13.32 4.36
C ASP A 262 18.32 12.31 4.88
N LEU A 263 19.23 11.89 4.00
CA LEU A 263 20.27 10.91 4.33
C LEU A 263 21.55 11.56 4.86
N ARG A 264 21.63 12.90 4.91
CA ARG A 264 22.86 13.61 5.35
C ARG A 264 23.33 13.19 6.75
N PRO A 265 22.46 13.00 7.76
CA PRO A 265 22.91 12.55 9.08
C PRO A 265 23.61 11.20 9.03
N LEU A 266 23.18 10.28 8.16
CA LEU A 266 23.80 8.97 7.98
C LEU A 266 25.10 9.05 7.16
N LEU A 267 25.16 9.93 6.17
CA LEU A 267 26.32 10.10 5.31
C LEU A 267 27.46 10.89 5.99
N ALA A 268 27.16 11.65 7.05
CA ALA A 268 28.14 12.45 7.78
C ALA A 268 28.89 11.67 8.89
N VAL A 269 28.48 10.43 9.17
CA VAL A 269 29.13 9.58 10.17
C VAL A 269 30.45 9.04 9.62
N SER A 270 31.47 8.91 10.47
CA SER A 270 32.75 8.29 10.13
C SER A 270 32.58 6.89 9.52
N ASP A 271 33.48 6.49 8.61
CA ASP A 271 33.40 5.25 7.82
C ASP A 271 33.07 3.99 8.63
N GLU A 272 33.58 3.84 9.86
CA GLU A 272 33.33 2.65 10.71
C GLU A 272 31.88 2.53 11.20
N LYS A 273 31.11 3.62 11.23
CA LYS A 273 29.72 3.66 11.69
C LYS A 273 28.73 4.07 10.58
N ALA A 274 29.24 4.44 9.41
CA ALA A 274 28.41 4.77 8.26
C ALA A 274 27.67 3.51 7.76
N PRO A 275 26.38 3.61 7.44
CA PRO A 275 25.65 2.49 6.87
C PRO A 275 26.24 2.13 5.50
N ASP A 276 26.47 0.84 5.28
CA ASP A 276 26.92 0.36 3.98
C ASP A 276 25.84 0.55 2.89
N ARG A 277 26.24 0.30 1.64
CA ARG A 277 25.35 0.42 0.47
C ARG A 277 24.10 -0.48 0.59
N VAL A 278 24.19 -1.63 1.24
CA VAL A 278 23.07 -2.57 1.37
C VAL A 278 22.05 -2.04 2.36
N ARG A 279 22.50 -1.50 3.49
CA ARG A 279 21.68 -0.85 4.52
C ARG A 279 20.99 0.41 3.98
N LEU A 280 21.69 1.24 3.23
CA LEU A 280 21.08 2.39 2.55
C LEU A 280 19.98 1.97 1.55
N LYS A 281 20.19 0.90 0.77
CA LYS A 281 19.13 0.36 -0.11
C LYS A 281 17.93 -0.12 0.69
N ASN A 282 18.15 -0.77 1.84
CA ASN A 282 17.07 -1.23 2.70
C ASN A 282 16.24 -0.04 3.21
N LEU A 283 16.89 1.00 3.72
CA LEU A 283 16.24 2.24 4.16
C LEU A 283 15.45 2.93 3.04
N ILE A 284 16.05 3.11 1.85
CA ILE A 284 15.37 3.73 0.70
C ILE A 284 14.15 2.90 0.27
N ARG A 285 14.27 1.57 0.21
CA ARG A 285 13.13 0.69 -0.10
C ARG A 285 12.03 0.79 0.95
N TYR A 286 12.40 0.87 2.22
CA TYR A 286 11.47 0.98 3.34
C TYR A 286 10.69 2.28 3.29
N TRP A 287 11.39 3.41 3.12
CA TRP A 287 10.76 4.72 2.92
C TRP A 287 9.86 4.73 1.67
N ALA A 288 10.35 4.24 0.53
CA ALA A 288 9.57 4.18 -0.70
C ALA A 288 8.31 3.33 -0.55
N ARG A 289 8.35 2.18 0.14
CA ARG A 289 7.17 1.32 0.34
C ARG A 289 6.04 2.03 1.11
N ARG A 290 6.38 3.01 1.95
CA ARG A 290 5.38 3.77 2.72
C ARG A 290 4.63 4.82 1.88
N PHE A 291 5.28 5.36 0.85
CA PHE A 291 4.80 6.57 0.17
C PHE A 291 4.67 6.45 -1.35
N TRP A 292 5.36 5.48 -1.97
CA TRP A 292 5.38 5.30 -3.41
C TRP A 292 4.35 4.25 -3.82
N PRO A 293 3.71 4.40 -4.99
CA PRO A 293 2.76 3.40 -5.49
C PRO A 293 3.46 2.08 -5.81
N GLU A 294 4.70 2.14 -6.30
CA GLU A 294 5.49 0.98 -6.70
C GLU A 294 6.89 1.03 -6.07
N PRO A 295 7.46 -0.13 -5.71
CA PRO A 295 8.78 -0.19 -5.10
C PRO A 295 9.88 0.19 -6.11
N PRO A 296 10.99 0.81 -5.65
CA PRO A 296 12.08 1.21 -6.52
C PRO A 296 12.80 -0.01 -7.13
N SER A 297 13.09 0.05 -8.42
CA SER A 297 13.87 -0.98 -9.12
C SER A 297 15.32 -1.05 -8.62
N ALA A 298 15.99 -2.18 -8.85
CA ALA A 298 17.41 -2.32 -8.51
C ALA A 298 18.28 -1.26 -9.23
N LYS A 299 17.98 -0.96 -10.51
CA LYS A 299 18.70 0.07 -11.29
C LYS A 299 18.53 1.46 -10.68
N LEU A 300 17.32 1.80 -10.27
CA LEU A 300 17.03 3.07 -9.61
C LEU A 300 17.78 3.19 -8.28
N LEU A 301 17.78 2.13 -7.46
CA LEU A 301 18.50 2.14 -6.19
C LEU A 301 20.01 2.30 -6.37
N GLU A 302 20.62 1.61 -7.33
CA GLU A 302 22.05 1.82 -7.64
C GLU A 302 22.33 3.24 -8.12
N TRP A 303 21.46 3.77 -8.99
CA TRP A 303 21.57 5.14 -9.43
C TRP A 303 21.49 6.11 -8.24
N CYS A 304 20.52 5.92 -7.33
CA CYS A 304 20.39 6.76 -6.14
C CYS A 304 21.68 6.76 -5.32
N LEU A 305 22.23 5.58 -5.02
CA LEU A 305 23.48 5.49 -4.25
C LEU A 305 24.66 6.17 -4.94
N ASN A 306 24.78 6.02 -6.26
CA ASN A 306 25.86 6.64 -7.03
C ASN A 306 25.72 8.17 -7.04
N GLN A 307 24.50 8.68 -7.12
CA GLN A 307 24.23 10.12 -7.06
C GLN A 307 24.40 10.71 -5.65
N LEU A 308 24.15 9.94 -4.58
CA LEU A 308 24.44 10.37 -3.21
C LEU A 308 25.95 10.58 -2.95
N GLN A 309 26.80 9.89 -3.71
CA GLN A 309 28.26 10.03 -3.67
C GLN A 309 28.79 11.09 -4.66
N ASN A 310 27.91 11.65 -5.49
CA ASN A 310 28.32 12.61 -6.51
C ASN A 310 28.69 13.95 -5.86
N ALA A 311 29.94 14.39 -6.06
CA ALA A 311 30.43 15.66 -5.53
C ALA A 311 29.87 16.89 -6.28
N ASP A 312 29.30 16.70 -7.48
CA ASP A 312 28.73 17.80 -8.27
C ASP A 312 27.31 18.15 -7.80
N VAL A 313 27.23 19.14 -6.91
CA VAL A 313 25.98 19.68 -6.37
C VAL A 313 25.14 20.40 -7.44
N GLN A 314 25.71 20.78 -8.59
CA GLN A 314 24.99 21.47 -9.67
C GLN A 314 24.36 20.50 -10.69
N ALA A 315 24.72 19.22 -10.67
CA ALA A 315 24.22 18.24 -11.62
C ALA A 315 22.72 17.95 -11.45
N HIS A 316 22.18 18.13 -10.24
CA HIS A 316 20.75 17.98 -9.91
C HIS A 316 20.09 16.77 -10.60
N PRO A 317 20.65 15.56 -10.39
CA PRO A 317 20.32 14.39 -11.17
C PRO A 317 18.85 14.00 -10.99
N GLN A 318 18.21 13.57 -12.08
CA GLN A 318 16.82 13.12 -12.10
C GLN A 318 16.69 11.73 -12.72
N TRP A 319 15.75 10.95 -12.18
CA TRP A 319 15.31 9.68 -12.74
C TRP A 319 13.80 9.70 -12.93
N LEU A 320 13.36 9.53 -14.17
CA LEU A 320 11.94 9.56 -14.52
C LEU A 320 11.30 8.19 -14.27
N LEU A 321 10.21 8.17 -13.48
CA LEU A 321 9.44 6.96 -13.17
C LEU A 321 8.26 6.78 -14.11
N SER A 322 7.52 7.86 -14.38
CA SER A 322 6.40 7.88 -15.33
C SER A 322 6.32 9.24 -16.04
N GLN A 323 5.82 9.22 -17.27
CA GLN A 323 5.58 10.43 -18.08
C GLN A 323 4.10 10.85 -18.14
N THR A 324 3.15 9.94 -17.90
CA THR A 324 1.69 10.19 -18.10
C THR A 324 0.84 9.29 -17.20
N PRO A 325 -0.31 9.76 -16.69
CA PRO A 325 -0.82 11.13 -16.76
C PRO A 325 -0.04 12.11 -15.86
N ASP A 326 0.60 11.61 -14.80
CA ASP A 326 1.37 12.42 -13.84
C ASP A 326 2.88 12.14 -13.95
N LYS A 327 3.66 13.19 -14.24
CA LYS A 327 5.12 13.16 -14.36
C LYS A 327 5.75 12.87 -13.01
N THR A 328 6.08 11.61 -12.77
CA THR A 328 6.67 11.17 -11.51
C THR A 328 8.17 10.96 -11.68
N MET A 329 8.99 11.47 -10.76
CA MET A 329 10.44 11.36 -10.82
C MET A 329 11.09 11.29 -9.44
N VAL A 330 12.33 10.82 -9.44
CA VAL A 330 13.22 10.84 -8.29
C VAL A 330 14.34 11.84 -8.56
N ARG A 331 14.65 12.68 -7.58
CA ARG A 331 15.79 13.61 -7.62
C ARG A 331 16.68 13.45 -6.42
N ILE A 332 17.95 13.82 -6.56
CA ILE A 332 18.89 13.88 -5.44
C ILE A 332 19.50 15.26 -5.37
N ASP A 333 19.54 15.83 -4.17
CA ASP A 333 20.24 17.09 -3.88
C ASP A 333 20.96 17.01 -2.54
N GLN A 334 22.27 17.23 -2.52
CA GLN A 334 23.05 17.39 -1.28
C GLN A 334 22.79 16.29 -0.24
N GLY A 335 22.72 15.02 -0.65
CA GLY A 335 22.45 13.90 0.28
C GLY A 335 20.98 13.74 0.69
N ARG A 336 20.05 14.44 0.04
CA ARG A 336 18.61 14.22 0.15
C ARG A 336 18.07 13.54 -1.09
N LEU A 337 17.18 12.58 -0.89
CA LEU A 337 16.42 11.92 -1.94
C LEU A 337 15.02 12.52 -1.99
N TYR A 338 14.52 12.82 -3.19
CA TYR A 338 13.20 13.39 -3.42
C TYR A 338 12.36 12.47 -4.28
N TYR A 339 11.10 12.29 -3.92
CA TYR A 339 10.07 11.65 -4.73
C TYR A 339 9.02 12.69 -5.09
N LEU A 340 8.88 12.97 -6.38
CA LEU A 340 8.11 14.09 -6.90
C LEU A 340 7.12 13.60 -7.97
N GLN A 341 5.91 14.13 -7.92
CA GLN A 341 4.76 13.89 -8.82
C GLN A 341 4.28 15.22 -9.39
N ASN A 342 4.39 15.44 -10.69
CA ASN A 342 4.12 16.75 -11.30
C ASN A 342 4.92 17.92 -10.68
N PRO A 343 6.25 17.79 -10.46
CA PRO A 343 7.03 18.85 -9.81
C PRO A 343 7.12 20.18 -10.58
N ASP A 344 6.71 20.18 -11.85
CA ASP A 344 6.69 21.36 -12.71
C ASP A 344 5.27 21.96 -12.85
N GLU A 345 4.27 21.41 -12.15
CA GLU A 345 2.88 21.87 -12.22
C GLU A 345 2.72 23.25 -11.58
N VAL A 346 2.27 24.19 -12.41
CA VAL A 346 1.87 25.52 -11.97
C VAL A 346 0.45 25.40 -11.43
N TYR A 347 0.22 25.97 -10.26
CA TYR A 347 -1.08 25.97 -9.60
C TYR A 347 -1.49 27.38 -9.25
N GLU A 348 -2.80 27.58 -9.13
CA GLU A 348 -3.42 28.76 -8.54
C GLU A 348 -4.71 28.33 -7.85
N VAL A 349 -4.79 28.53 -6.53
CA VAL A 349 -5.92 28.09 -5.71
C VAL A 349 -6.26 29.14 -4.65
N ALA A 350 -7.47 29.09 -4.11
CA ALA A 350 -7.82 29.89 -2.94
C ALA A 350 -6.97 29.44 -1.74
N LEU A 351 -6.60 30.38 -0.86
CA LEU A 351 -5.85 30.06 0.36
C LEU A 351 -6.56 29.00 1.22
N THR A 352 -7.90 29.07 1.30
CA THR A 352 -8.76 28.12 2.04
C THR A 352 -8.75 26.70 1.48
N GLU A 353 -8.33 26.51 0.24
CA GLU A 353 -8.28 25.21 -0.45
C GLU A 353 -6.85 24.69 -0.59
N PHE A 354 -5.84 25.47 -0.18
CA PHE A 354 -4.45 25.10 -0.33
C PHE A 354 -4.00 24.14 0.77
N SER A 355 -3.68 22.91 0.39
CA SER A 355 -3.00 21.96 1.26
C SER A 355 -1.50 21.93 0.92
N PRO A 356 -0.61 22.55 1.72
CA PRO A 356 0.83 22.50 1.49
C PRO A 356 1.39 21.08 1.51
N HIS A 357 0.67 20.11 2.09
CA HIS A 357 1.01 18.68 2.05
C HIS A 357 0.54 17.97 0.78
N GLY A 358 -0.51 18.46 0.12
CA GLY A 358 -0.95 17.95 -1.19
C GLY A 358 -0.09 18.49 -2.33
N HIS A 359 0.47 19.69 -2.16
CA HIS A 359 1.48 20.23 -3.04
C HIS A 359 2.89 19.81 -2.57
N GLN A 360 3.87 19.80 -3.47
CA GLN A 360 5.16 19.14 -3.22
C GLN A 360 6.17 20.00 -2.46
N PHE A 361 5.69 20.73 -1.48
CA PHE A 361 6.47 21.70 -0.72
C PHE A 361 6.97 21.11 0.59
N GLU A 362 8.24 21.39 0.90
CA GLU A 362 8.86 21.05 2.17
C GLU A 362 9.38 22.35 2.80
N ALA A 363 8.60 22.97 3.67
CA ALA A 363 9.07 24.08 4.48
C ALA A 363 8.27 24.19 5.78
N VAL A 364 8.95 24.05 6.92
CA VAL A 364 8.34 24.22 8.25
C VAL A 364 7.83 25.66 8.43
N CYS A 365 8.59 26.66 7.96
CA CYS A 365 8.20 28.08 8.02
C CYS A 365 7.01 28.45 7.10
N LEU A 366 6.64 27.58 6.16
CA LEU A 366 5.49 27.81 5.29
C LEU A 366 4.18 27.69 6.08
N LEU A 367 4.08 26.73 6.99
CA LEU A 367 2.87 26.46 7.79
C LEU A 367 2.54 27.65 8.70
N ASP A 368 3.51 28.11 9.50
CA ASP A 368 3.33 29.28 10.37
C ASP A 368 2.99 30.56 9.58
N ALA A 369 3.50 30.68 8.35
CA ALA A 369 3.16 31.79 7.48
C ALA A 369 1.71 31.68 7.00
N LEU A 370 1.27 30.49 6.58
CA LEU A 370 -0.09 30.23 6.11
C LEU A 370 -1.14 30.56 7.18
N ASP A 371 -0.97 30.04 8.41
CA ASP A 371 -1.91 30.30 9.51
C ASP A 371 -2.07 31.81 9.79
N ALA A 372 -0.96 32.54 9.77
CA ALA A 372 -0.95 33.99 9.96
C ALA A 372 -1.62 34.75 8.79
N PHE A 373 -1.53 34.22 7.56
CA PHE A 373 -2.17 34.83 6.40
C PHE A 373 -3.66 34.51 6.32
N GLU A 374 -4.07 33.28 6.63
CA GLU A 374 -5.47 32.85 6.62
C GLU A 374 -6.30 33.69 7.59
N THR A 375 -5.75 33.97 8.77
CA THR A 375 -6.38 34.81 9.79
C THR A 375 -6.48 36.29 9.41
N THR A 376 -5.55 36.82 8.62
CA THR A 376 -5.49 38.26 8.30
C THR A 376 -6.08 38.60 6.94
N ARG A 377 -6.12 37.65 5.99
CA ARG A 377 -6.48 37.87 4.58
C ARG A 377 -7.18 36.64 3.99
N PRO A 378 -8.45 36.38 4.36
CA PRO A 378 -9.16 35.16 3.98
C PRO A 378 -9.48 35.04 2.47
N THR A 379 -9.42 36.15 1.72
CA THR A 379 -9.71 36.18 0.27
C THR A 379 -8.48 36.04 -0.62
N ALA A 380 -7.29 35.81 -0.05
CA ALA A 380 -6.06 35.70 -0.81
C ALA A 380 -6.00 34.40 -1.63
N LYS A 381 -5.24 34.45 -2.72
CA LYS A 381 -4.92 33.28 -3.56
C LYS A 381 -3.45 32.92 -3.44
N ILE A 382 -3.17 31.62 -3.54
CA ILE A 382 -1.81 31.09 -3.65
C ILE A 382 -1.59 30.60 -5.06
N ALA A 383 -0.47 30.97 -5.65
CA ALA A 383 -0.01 30.43 -6.92
C ALA A 383 1.45 29.97 -6.87
N ALA A 384 1.85 29.16 -7.84
CA ALA A 384 3.26 28.90 -8.10
C ALA A 384 3.99 30.21 -8.47
N LEU A 385 5.25 30.33 -8.05
CA LEU A 385 6.12 31.45 -8.39
C LEU A 385 6.15 31.71 -9.92
N PRO A 386 5.64 32.85 -10.43
CA PRO A 386 5.65 33.12 -11.85
C PRO A 386 7.06 33.21 -12.43
N ALA A 387 7.19 32.90 -13.72
CA ALA A 387 8.39 33.23 -14.48
C ALA A 387 8.69 34.74 -14.35
N ASP A 388 9.97 35.09 -14.19
CA ASP A 388 10.48 36.45 -14.01
C ASP A 388 10.01 37.22 -12.76
N TRP A 389 9.16 36.64 -11.91
CA TRP A 389 8.71 37.28 -10.64
C TRP A 389 9.90 37.74 -9.80
N LEU A 390 10.88 36.86 -9.62
CA LEU A 390 12.07 37.16 -8.81
C LEU A 390 12.97 38.22 -9.46
N ALA A 391 12.94 38.39 -10.79
CA ALA A 391 13.73 39.40 -11.48
C ALA A 391 13.17 40.82 -11.22
N GLN A 392 11.84 40.92 -11.11
CA GLN A 392 11.10 42.17 -10.94
C GLN A 392 11.12 42.68 -9.49
N ARG A 393 11.56 41.87 -8.52
CA ARG A 393 11.55 42.23 -7.11
C ARG A 393 12.78 43.02 -6.64
N PRO A 394 12.60 44.09 -5.84
CA PRO A 394 13.71 44.86 -5.27
C PRO A 394 14.53 44.04 -4.26
N ASP A 395 13.91 43.10 -3.56
CA ASP A 395 14.50 42.25 -2.53
C ASP A 395 14.99 40.88 -3.05
N ARG A 396 15.10 40.70 -4.37
CA ARG A 396 15.50 39.43 -5.01
C ARG A 396 16.77 38.79 -4.43
N LYS A 397 17.76 39.59 -4.02
CA LYS A 397 19.01 39.10 -3.43
C LYS A 397 18.75 38.43 -2.07
N LYS A 398 17.87 39.01 -1.24
CA LYS A 398 17.48 38.45 0.06
C LYS A 398 16.70 37.16 -0.11
N ILE A 399 15.76 37.11 -1.05
CA ILE A 399 14.99 35.91 -1.38
C ILE A 399 15.92 34.78 -1.88
N LYS A 400 16.86 35.08 -2.80
CA LYS A 400 17.85 34.10 -3.26
C LYS A 400 18.77 33.61 -2.13
N GLN A 401 19.13 34.49 -1.20
CA GLN A 401 19.92 34.12 -0.03
C GLN A 401 19.10 33.23 0.91
N TRP A 402 17.84 33.58 1.18
CA TRP A 402 16.92 32.78 1.99
C TRP A 402 16.76 31.37 1.42
N PHE A 403 16.51 31.21 0.12
CA PHE A 403 16.46 29.89 -0.52
C PHE A 403 17.76 29.08 -0.32
N ARG A 404 18.92 29.75 -0.29
CA ARG A 404 20.22 29.10 -0.08
C ARG A 404 20.41 28.70 1.38
N ASP A 405 20.05 29.56 2.31
CA ASP A 405 20.15 29.32 3.75
C ASP A 405 19.23 28.16 4.17
N GLN A 406 18.04 28.11 3.58
CA GLN A 406 17.08 27.01 3.74
C GLN A 406 17.43 25.76 2.92
N ARG A 407 18.51 25.82 2.10
CA ARG A 407 18.97 24.73 1.22
C ARG A 407 17.84 24.18 0.33
N ILE A 408 17.02 25.07 -0.23
CA ILE A 408 15.93 24.71 -1.15
C ILE A 408 16.52 24.43 -2.53
N PRO A 409 16.31 23.23 -3.13
CA PRO A 409 16.76 22.90 -4.47
C PRO A 409 16.12 23.80 -5.53
N TRP A 410 16.83 24.07 -6.64
CA TRP A 410 16.38 25.05 -7.64
C TRP A 410 15.02 24.73 -8.28
N TRP A 411 14.66 23.46 -8.43
CA TRP A 411 13.39 23.07 -9.04
C TRP A 411 12.21 23.44 -8.15
N GLN A 412 12.32 23.25 -6.84
CA GLN A 412 11.28 23.69 -5.89
C GLN A 412 11.13 25.21 -5.89
N ARG A 413 12.22 25.97 -6.11
CA ARG A 413 12.15 27.44 -6.17
C ARG A 413 11.23 27.94 -7.29
N ARG A 414 11.10 27.20 -8.40
CA ARG A 414 10.29 27.60 -9.57
C ARG A 414 8.79 27.48 -9.34
N VAL A 415 8.40 26.57 -8.47
CA VAL A 415 6.99 26.35 -8.12
C VAL A 415 6.69 26.82 -6.70
N TRP A 416 7.63 27.50 -6.03
CA TRP A 416 7.48 27.91 -4.63
C TRP A 416 6.23 28.79 -4.44
N PRO A 417 5.44 28.58 -3.38
CA PRO A 417 4.19 29.30 -3.21
C PRO A 417 4.37 30.80 -3.02
N VAL A 418 3.57 31.56 -3.76
CA VAL A 418 3.40 33.02 -3.65
C VAL A 418 1.94 33.32 -3.37
N LEU A 419 1.69 34.13 -2.34
CA LEU A 419 0.37 34.60 -1.96
C LEU A 419 0.10 35.98 -2.56
N TYR A 420 -1.09 36.23 -3.09
CA TYR A 420 -1.48 37.54 -3.62
C TYR A 420 -2.99 37.83 -3.45
N GLU A 421 -3.36 39.11 -3.46
CA GLU A 421 -4.77 39.57 -3.40
C GLU A 421 -5.28 39.92 -4.81
N PRO A 422 -6.29 39.21 -5.35
CA PRO A 422 -6.79 39.43 -6.72
C PRO A 422 -7.24 40.89 -6.97
N ASP A 423 -7.86 41.51 -5.97
CA ASP A 423 -8.55 42.80 -6.12
C ASP A 423 -7.62 44.01 -6.04
N LYS A 424 -6.37 43.81 -5.60
CA LYS A 424 -5.43 44.92 -5.38
C LYS A 424 -4.20 44.86 -6.27
N GLN A 425 -3.73 43.68 -6.70
CA GLN A 425 -2.47 43.55 -7.42
C GLN A 425 -2.40 42.28 -8.28
N SER A 426 -1.59 42.30 -9.33
CA SER A 426 -1.22 41.07 -10.06
C SER A 426 -0.31 40.19 -9.20
N ILE A 427 -0.23 38.88 -9.50
CA ILE A 427 0.66 37.89 -8.84
C ILE A 427 2.11 38.40 -8.71
N GLN A 428 2.54 39.27 -9.63
CA GLN A 428 3.86 39.91 -9.65
C GLN A 428 4.20 40.70 -8.38
N GLN A 429 3.19 41.15 -7.62
CA GLN A 429 3.38 41.89 -6.36
C GLN A 429 3.08 41.04 -5.11
N GLY A 430 2.80 39.75 -5.28
CA GLY A 430 2.53 38.82 -4.18
C GLY A 430 3.69 38.66 -3.18
N VAL A 431 3.47 37.93 -2.10
CA VAL A 431 4.45 37.64 -1.04
C VAL A 431 4.89 36.18 -1.13
N LEU A 432 6.20 35.93 -1.14
CA LEU A 432 6.74 34.57 -1.12
C LEU A 432 6.43 33.92 0.23
N LEU A 433 5.71 32.80 0.25
CA LEU A 433 5.39 32.15 1.51
C LEU A 433 6.63 31.49 2.14
N GLY A 434 6.77 31.61 3.47
CA GLY A 434 7.98 31.24 4.21
C GLY A 434 9.06 32.34 4.29
N TYR A 435 8.93 33.41 3.50
CA TYR A 435 9.76 34.61 3.57
C TYR A 435 8.87 35.83 3.78
N ASP A 436 8.75 36.26 5.04
CA ASP A 436 8.01 37.47 5.40
C ASP A 436 8.98 38.66 5.65
N PRO A 437 9.00 39.68 4.77
CA PRO A 437 9.83 40.85 4.96
C PRO A 437 9.45 41.70 6.19
N GLN A 438 8.21 41.59 6.70
CA GLN A 438 7.77 42.32 7.89
C GLN A 438 8.26 41.65 9.19
N LYS A 439 8.24 40.31 9.29
CA LYS A 439 8.83 39.58 10.42
C LYS A 439 10.38 39.62 10.45
N GLN A 440 11.06 39.75 9.31
CA GLN A 440 12.53 39.81 9.29
C GLN A 440 13.13 41.11 9.86
N ALA A 441 12.36 42.19 9.97
CA ALA A 441 12.84 43.43 10.62
C ALA A 441 13.06 43.28 12.14
N GLY A 442 12.54 42.21 12.75
CA GLY A 442 12.68 41.91 14.19
C GLY A 442 13.78 40.93 14.56
N ILE A 443 14.46 40.28 13.61
CA ILE A 443 15.54 39.32 13.92
C ILE A 443 16.89 40.05 13.95
N LYS A 444 17.18 40.70 15.08
CA LYS A 444 18.57 40.95 15.47
C LYS A 444 19.11 39.68 16.14
N ARG A 445 20.30 39.26 15.68
CA ARG A 445 21.11 38.08 16.02
C ARG A 445 20.85 37.40 17.36
#